data_AF-A0A0L6V698-F1
#
_entry.id   AF-A0A0L6V698-F1
#
_cell.length_a   1.000
_cell.length_b   1.000
_cell.length_c   1.000
_cell.angle_alpha   90.00
_cell.angle_beta   90.00
_cell.angle_gamma   90.00
#
_symmetry.space_group_name_H-M   'P 1'
#
loop_
_entity.id
_entity.type
_entity.pdbx_description
1 polymer ?
#
loop_
_entity_poly.entity_id
_entity_poly.type
_entity_poly.pdbx_seq_one_letter_code
_entity_poly.pdbx_strand_id
1 'polypeptide(L)'
;MTMTKKKVYKIKTLPYCSKNANKFFRALDLCMLRQASLTPATNRKRRICKLPKKEKIMLNFVNPPKGLPIYFYHPDWYHALPDSQQKLIPNVEQVAFLPDATQSLQPKAMRHADEKLSDKSFTRKYWEIIVEPYGLLNEDSPNGSGNKESNNNHNNGGQYSEGKEHNLDHPSPDQSSNKYFEEGEAGDLEDSGISHNEDTDRDEKCTGDRSGDEEDNSDAKMEDASMKSITHGVA
;
A
#
# COMPACT_ATOMS: atom_id res chain seq x y z
N MET A 1 -13.38 -36.83 -15.40
CA MET A 1 -12.63 -35.83 -14.60
C MET A 1 -13.62 -34.89 -13.94
N THR A 2 -13.87 -35.05 -12.64
CA THR A 2 -14.68 -34.10 -11.88
C THR A 2 -13.85 -32.84 -11.60
N MET A 3 -14.16 -31.73 -12.28
CA MET A 3 -13.59 -30.43 -11.96
C MET A 3 -14.01 -30.05 -10.54
N THR A 4 -13.09 -30.17 -9.58
CA THR A 4 -13.31 -29.70 -8.21
C THR A 4 -13.55 -28.18 -8.27
N LYS A 5 -14.77 -27.74 -7.97
CA LYS A 5 -15.11 -26.32 -7.90
C LYS A 5 -14.21 -25.65 -6.87
N LYS A 6 -13.30 -24.79 -7.31
CA LYS A 6 -12.44 -24.02 -6.41
C LYS A 6 -13.31 -23.05 -5.60
N LYS A 7 -13.06 -22.97 -4.30
CA LYS A 7 -13.71 -22.01 -3.40
C LYS A 7 -13.22 -20.60 -3.75
N VAL A 8 -14.15 -19.73 -4.11
CA VAL A 8 -13.89 -18.30 -4.41
C VAL A 8 -14.46 -17.43 -3.30
N TYR A 9 -13.72 -16.40 -2.94
CA TYR A 9 -14.08 -15.39 -1.95
C TYR A 9 -14.32 -14.05 -2.65
N LYS A 10 -15.41 -13.37 -2.29
CA LYS A 10 -15.74 -12.04 -2.82
C LYS A 10 -15.00 -10.99 -2.01
N ILE A 11 -14.38 -10.05 -2.70
CA ILE A 11 -13.78 -8.88 -2.06
C ILE A 11 -14.90 -7.88 -1.78
N LYS A 12 -14.98 -7.43 -0.53
CA LYS A 12 -15.94 -6.44 -0.05
C LYS A 12 -15.17 -5.19 0.39
N THR A 13 -15.78 -4.03 0.19
CA THR A 13 -15.17 -2.74 0.55
C THR A 13 -15.64 -2.33 1.94
N LEU A 14 -14.71 -1.88 2.77
CA LEU A 14 -15.02 -1.30 4.08
C LEU A 14 -15.51 0.13 3.89
N PRO A 15 -16.62 0.54 4.54
CA PRO A 15 -17.21 1.87 4.34
C PRO A 15 -16.31 3.01 4.77
N TYR A 16 -15.45 2.75 5.75
CA TYR A 16 -14.52 3.73 6.29
C TYR A 16 -13.16 3.72 5.59
N CYS A 17 -12.85 2.77 4.71
CA CYS A 17 -11.52 2.61 4.15
C CYS A 17 -11.31 3.56 2.96
N SER A 18 -10.19 4.27 2.95
CA SER A 18 -9.85 5.22 1.89
C SER A 18 -9.61 4.52 0.55
N LYS A 19 -9.79 5.26 -0.55
CA LYS A 19 -9.45 4.77 -1.90
C LYS A 19 -7.97 4.39 -1.99
N ASN A 20 -7.08 5.17 -1.37
CA ASN A 20 -5.65 4.91 -1.39
C ASN A 20 -5.29 3.64 -0.60
N ALA A 21 -5.94 3.40 0.54
CA ALA A 21 -5.78 2.15 1.27
C ALA A 21 -6.26 0.94 0.46
N ASN A 22 -7.39 1.07 -0.26
CA ASN A 22 -7.84 0.01 -1.16
C ASN A 22 -6.79 -0.28 -2.25
N LYS A 23 -6.19 0.76 -2.87
CA LYS A 23 -5.08 0.61 -3.83
C LYS A 23 -3.91 -0.18 -3.23
N PHE A 24 -3.51 0.13 -1.99
CA PHE A 24 -2.44 -0.61 -1.29
C PHE A 24 -2.77 -2.09 -1.11
N PHE A 25 -3.96 -2.43 -0.60
CA PHE A 25 -4.34 -3.84 -0.41
C PHE A 25 -4.43 -4.60 -1.73
N ARG A 26 -4.77 -3.92 -2.83
CA ARG A 26 -4.69 -4.53 -4.17
C ARG A 26 -3.27 -4.79 -4.63
N ALA A 27 -2.36 -3.84 -4.42
CA ALA A 27 -0.95 -4.06 -4.70
C ALA A 27 -0.41 -5.26 -3.89
N LEU A 28 -0.83 -5.39 -2.63
CA LEU A 28 -0.52 -6.54 -1.78
C LEU A 28 -1.09 -7.86 -2.33
N ASP A 29 -2.37 -7.90 -2.69
CA ASP A 29 -3.00 -9.09 -3.30
C ASP A 29 -2.26 -9.53 -4.57
N LEU A 30 -1.88 -8.58 -5.43
CA LEU A 30 -1.12 -8.85 -6.64
C LEU A 30 0.29 -9.36 -6.34
N CYS A 31 0.96 -8.83 -5.31
CA CYS A 31 2.26 -9.30 -4.86
C CYS A 31 2.15 -10.74 -4.34
N MET A 32 1.13 -11.04 -3.53
CA MET A 32 0.86 -12.38 -3.04
C MET A 32 0.52 -13.36 -4.17
N LEU A 33 -0.23 -12.92 -5.18
CA LEU A 33 -0.53 -13.73 -6.37
C LEU A 33 0.74 -14.06 -7.16
N ARG A 34 1.62 -13.07 -7.38
CA ARG A 34 2.92 -13.27 -8.04
C ARG A 34 3.80 -14.25 -7.26
N GLN A 35 3.95 -14.06 -5.95
CA GLN A 35 4.69 -15.00 -5.08
C GLN A 35 4.11 -16.42 -5.14
N ALA A 36 2.77 -16.52 -5.22
CA ALA A 36 2.11 -17.80 -5.32
C ALA A 36 2.43 -18.56 -6.62
N SER A 37 2.65 -17.84 -7.72
CA SER A 37 3.04 -18.44 -8.99
C SER A 37 4.47 -19.00 -8.96
N LEU A 38 5.37 -18.38 -8.19
CA LEU A 38 6.78 -18.78 -8.07
C LEU A 38 6.99 -20.00 -7.17
N THR A 39 6.13 -20.21 -6.16
CA THR A 39 6.33 -21.24 -5.13
C THR A 39 5.13 -22.19 -4.97
N PRO A 40 4.65 -22.86 -6.03
CA PRO A 40 3.34 -23.53 -6.06
C PRO A 40 3.10 -24.57 -4.94
N ALA A 41 4.15 -25.20 -4.42
CA ALA A 41 4.06 -26.19 -3.34
C ALA A 41 3.48 -25.63 -2.03
N THR A 42 3.75 -24.37 -1.69
CA THR A 42 3.31 -23.70 -0.46
C THR A 42 1.88 -23.13 -0.58
N ASN A 43 1.36 -23.02 -1.81
CA ASN A 43 0.14 -22.27 -2.14
C ASN A 43 -1.16 -23.07 -2.07
N ARG A 44 -1.11 -24.32 -1.59
CA ARG A 44 -2.32 -25.17 -1.47
C ARG A 44 -3.42 -24.58 -0.56
N LYS A 45 -3.11 -23.54 0.24
CA LYS A 45 -4.03 -22.91 1.20
C LYS A 45 -4.48 -21.49 0.81
N ARG A 46 -4.09 -20.96 -0.35
CA ARG A 46 -4.42 -19.58 -0.74
C ARG A 46 -5.92 -19.44 -1.04
N ARG A 47 -6.55 -18.40 -0.49
CA ARG A 47 -7.92 -18.02 -0.84
C ARG A 47 -7.93 -17.33 -2.19
N ILE A 48 -8.77 -17.81 -3.11
CA ILE A 48 -8.96 -17.16 -4.41
C ILE A 48 -9.96 -16.03 -4.21
N CYS A 49 -9.50 -14.79 -4.36
CA CYS A 49 -10.30 -13.60 -4.11
C CYS A 49 -10.64 -12.90 -5.43
N LYS A 50 -11.91 -12.52 -5.63
CA LYS A 50 -12.37 -11.85 -6.85
C LYS A 50 -13.18 -10.59 -6.54
N LEU A 51 -12.99 -9.55 -7.36
CA LEU A 51 -13.72 -8.30 -7.29
C LEU A 51 -15.02 -8.39 -8.14
N PRO A 52 -16.17 -7.94 -7.64
CA PRO A 52 -17.40 -7.82 -8.44
C PRO A 52 -17.27 -6.79 -9.57
N LYS A 53 -17.85 -7.07 -10.75
CA LYS A 53 -17.79 -6.19 -11.93
C LYS A 53 -18.75 -5.01 -11.90
N LYS A 54 -19.93 -5.18 -11.31
CA LYS A 54 -21.04 -4.21 -11.42
C LYS A 54 -20.97 -3.13 -10.35
N GLU A 55 -20.85 -3.53 -9.09
CA GLU A 55 -20.95 -2.61 -7.95
C GLU A 55 -20.04 -3.07 -6.81
N LYS A 56 -19.52 -2.09 -6.05
CA LYS A 56 -18.77 -2.36 -4.82
C LYS A 56 -19.72 -2.95 -3.79
N ILE A 57 -19.38 -4.13 -3.29
CA ILE A 57 -20.15 -4.76 -2.20
C ILE A 57 -19.62 -4.20 -0.89
N MET A 58 -20.42 -3.38 -0.23
CA MET A 58 -20.08 -2.82 1.07
C MET A 58 -20.14 -3.91 2.15
N LEU A 59 -19.15 -3.90 3.05
CA LEU A 59 -19.17 -4.74 4.24
C LEU A 59 -19.98 -4.04 5.34
N ASN A 60 -20.84 -4.79 6.03
CA ASN A 60 -21.67 -4.28 7.13
C ASN A 60 -20.90 -4.08 8.45
N PHE A 61 -19.57 -3.95 8.39
CA PHE A 61 -18.75 -3.77 9.59
C PHE A 61 -18.70 -2.28 9.94
N VAL A 62 -19.45 -1.91 10.97
CA VAL A 62 -19.67 -0.50 11.35
C VAL A 62 -18.52 0.05 12.18
N ASN A 63 -17.84 -0.80 12.96
CA ASN A 63 -16.79 -0.36 13.85
C ASN A 63 -15.44 -0.26 13.11
N PRO A 64 -14.85 0.93 12.98
CA PRO A 64 -13.51 1.07 12.43
C PRO A 64 -12.47 0.48 13.40
N PRO A 65 -11.35 -0.06 12.90
CA PRO A 65 -10.18 -0.28 13.74
C PRO A 65 -9.72 1.05 14.33
N LYS A 66 -8.97 1.02 15.45
CA LYS A 66 -8.37 2.19 16.06
C LYS A 66 -6.86 2.14 15.95
N GLY A 67 -6.22 3.30 15.99
CA GLY A 67 -4.77 3.44 15.93
C GLY A 67 -4.17 3.15 14.55
N LEU A 68 -4.99 2.85 13.54
CA LEU A 68 -4.50 2.86 12.17
C LEU A 68 -4.19 4.29 11.74
N PRO A 69 -3.19 4.50 10.89
CA PRO A 69 -2.85 5.82 10.40
C PRO A 69 -4.01 6.54 9.71
N ILE A 70 -4.08 7.86 9.84
CA ILE A 70 -5.23 8.67 9.38
C ILE A 70 -5.62 8.42 7.91
N TYR A 71 -4.64 8.24 7.02
CA TYR A 71 -4.88 8.02 5.59
C TYR A 71 -5.53 6.67 5.25
N PHE A 72 -5.63 5.75 6.22
CA PHE A 72 -6.41 4.52 6.06
C PHE A 72 -7.91 4.83 5.97
N TYR A 73 -8.38 5.88 6.64
CA TYR A 73 -9.79 6.22 6.69
C TYR A 73 -10.19 7.12 5.51
N HIS A 74 -11.42 7.02 5.02
CA HIS A 74 -11.91 7.92 3.98
C HIS A 74 -12.15 9.31 4.57
N PRO A 75 -11.71 10.42 3.93
CA PRO A 75 -11.94 11.78 4.44
C PRO A 75 -13.41 12.08 4.76
N ASP A 76 -14.33 11.79 3.83
CA ASP A 76 -15.77 11.99 4.06
C ASP A 76 -16.30 11.20 5.28
N TRP A 77 -15.79 9.99 5.48
CA TRP A 77 -16.17 9.17 6.63
C TRP A 77 -15.60 9.75 7.93
N TYR A 78 -14.36 10.25 7.91
CA TYR A 78 -13.72 10.90 9.04
C TYR A 78 -14.46 12.17 9.46
N HIS A 79 -14.81 13.04 8.52
CA HIS A 79 -15.54 14.29 8.77
C HIS A 79 -16.96 14.06 9.30
N ALA A 80 -17.55 12.90 9.00
CA ALA A 80 -18.85 12.52 9.54
C ALA A 80 -18.79 12.05 11.01
N LEU A 81 -17.60 11.82 11.58
CA LEU A 81 -17.44 11.41 12.97
C LEU A 81 -17.58 12.62 13.92
N PRO A 82 -18.06 12.41 15.16
CA PRO A 82 -17.95 13.39 16.23
C PRO A 82 -16.48 13.70 16.56
N ASP A 83 -16.17 14.94 16.98
CA ASP A 83 -14.81 15.40 17.32
C ASP A 83 -14.08 14.48 18.31
N SER A 84 -14.80 13.92 19.28
CA SER A 84 -14.23 12.99 20.26
C SER A 84 -13.71 11.70 19.61
N GLN A 85 -14.37 11.23 18.55
CA GLN A 85 -13.97 10.06 17.78
C GLN A 85 -12.88 10.39 16.76
N GLN A 86 -12.92 11.57 16.14
CA GLN A 86 -11.86 12.05 15.25
C GLN A 86 -10.49 12.10 15.92
N LYS A 87 -10.44 12.36 17.23
CA LYS A 87 -9.19 12.38 18.03
C LYS A 87 -8.73 11.00 18.51
N LEU A 88 -9.64 10.02 18.62
CA LEU A 88 -9.35 8.72 19.24
C LEU A 88 -9.16 7.57 18.24
N ILE A 89 -9.72 7.68 17.04
CA ILE A 89 -9.73 6.59 16.06
C ILE A 89 -8.43 6.55 15.24
N PRO A 90 -8.03 7.61 14.53
CA PRO A 90 -6.82 7.58 13.73
C PRO A 90 -5.55 7.85 14.52
N ASN A 91 -4.44 7.27 14.07
CA ASN A 91 -3.10 7.70 14.42
C ASN A 91 -2.67 8.83 13.47
N VAL A 92 -2.45 10.03 14.03
CA VAL A 92 -2.01 11.23 13.30
C VAL A 92 -0.52 11.50 13.44
N GLU A 93 0.29 10.52 13.86
CA GLU A 93 1.74 10.72 14.02
C GLU A 93 2.55 9.99 12.94
N GLN A 94 1.88 9.17 12.12
CA GLN A 94 2.55 8.28 11.19
C GLN A 94 1.91 8.30 9.81
N VAL A 95 2.76 8.31 8.78
CA VAL A 95 2.41 7.93 7.41
C VAL A 95 3.03 6.58 7.08
N ALA A 96 2.28 5.64 6.48
CA ALA A 96 2.82 4.36 6.00
C ALA A 96 2.44 3.98 4.56
N PHE A 97 1.61 4.74 3.85
CA PHE A 97 1.40 4.57 2.40
C PHE A 97 1.97 5.75 1.62
N LEU A 98 2.39 5.48 0.37
CA LEU A 98 2.65 6.54 -0.60
C LEU A 98 1.35 7.30 -0.92
N PRO A 99 1.42 8.58 -1.32
CA PRO A 99 0.25 9.33 -1.80
C PRO A 99 -0.51 8.59 -2.90
N ASP A 100 0.23 7.92 -3.79
CA ASP A 100 -0.30 6.91 -4.69
C ASP A 100 0.17 5.51 -4.30
N ALA A 101 -0.70 4.75 -3.63
CA ALA A 101 -0.38 3.41 -3.18
C ALA A 101 -0.27 2.39 -4.33
N THR A 102 -0.63 2.71 -5.58
CA THR A 102 -0.38 1.79 -6.71
C THR A 102 1.11 1.61 -6.99
N GLN A 103 1.92 2.58 -6.57
CA GLN A 103 3.38 2.53 -6.65
C GLN A 103 4.03 1.75 -5.50
N SER A 104 3.23 1.33 -4.51
CA SER A 104 3.72 0.53 -3.39
C SER A 104 3.96 -0.93 -3.80
N LEU A 105 4.92 -1.58 -3.14
CA LEU A 105 5.19 -3.03 -3.30
C LEU A 105 5.59 -3.44 -4.74
N GLN A 106 6.12 -2.49 -5.52
CA GLN A 106 6.66 -2.78 -6.85
C GLN A 106 7.93 -3.63 -6.77
N PRO A 107 8.30 -4.37 -7.84
CA PRO A 107 9.54 -5.13 -7.89
C PRO A 107 10.75 -4.25 -7.59
N LYS A 108 11.83 -4.85 -7.05
CA LYS A 108 13.03 -4.13 -6.59
C LYS A 108 13.59 -3.11 -7.61
N ALA A 109 13.52 -3.43 -8.91
CA ALA A 109 13.99 -2.56 -9.99
C ALA A 109 13.11 -1.32 -10.24
N MET A 110 11.82 -1.39 -9.92
CA MET A 110 10.83 -0.32 -10.12
C MET A 110 10.32 0.24 -8.77
N ARG A 111 10.98 -0.12 -7.67
CA ARG A 111 10.53 0.25 -6.34
C ARG A 111 10.69 1.75 -6.14
N HIS A 112 9.65 2.39 -5.62
CA HIS A 112 9.66 3.82 -5.37
C HIS A 112 10.82 4.19 -4.42
N ALA A 113 11.56 5.26 -4.74
CA ALA A 113 12.77 5.64 -4.00
C ALA A 113 12.47 5.90 -2.52
N ASP A 114 11.30 6.49 -2.24
CA ASP A 114 10.91 6.87 -0.89
C ASP A 114 10.50 5.69 0.00
N GLU A 115 10.25 4.50 -0.55
CA GLU A 115 10.03 3.30 0.27
C GLU A 115 11.28 2.86 1.06
N LYS A 116 12.46 3.43 0.73
CA LYS A 116 13.70 3.19 1.46
C LYS A 116 13.92 4.18 2.61
N LEU A 117 13.08 5.21 2.72
CA LEU A 117 13.18 6.18 3.81
C LEU A 117 12.84 5.50 5.14
N SER A 118 13.40 6.04 6.23
CA SER A 118 12.92 5.70 7.56
C SER A 118 11.51 6.27 7.77
N ASP A 119 10.71 5.62 8.62
CA ASP A 119 9.34 6.04 8.93
C ASP A 119 9.23 7.52 9.30
N LYS A 120 10.22 8.05 10.04
CA LYS A 120 10.28 9.48 10.42
C LYS A 120 10.45 10.39 9.20
N SER A 121 11.38 10.06 8.31
CA SER A 121 11.65 10.85 7.10
C SER A 121 10.49 10.74 6.11
N PHE A 122 9.91 9.55 5.98
CA PHE A 122 8.75 9.29 5.14
C PHE A 122 7.52 10.07 5.62
N THR A 123 7.23 9.98 6.92
CA THR A 123 6.15 10.74 7.56
C THR A 123 6.33 12.23 7.32
N ARG A 124 7.50 12.79 7.64
CA ARG A 124 7.75 14.23 7.43
C ARG A 124 7.57 14.68 5.98
N LYS A 125 7.91 13.83 5.00
CA LYS A 125 7.81 14.17 3.58
C LYS A 125 6.37 14.26 3.09
N TYR A 126 5.51 13.36 3.55
CA TYR A 126 4.16 13.20 3.03
C TYR A 126 3.05 13.66 3.97
N TRP A 127 3.40 14.05 5.21
CA TRP A 127 2.46 14.42 6.24
C TRP A 127 1.45 15.46 5.77
N GLU A 128 1.94 16.62 5.33
CA GLU A 128 1.12 17.76 4.91
C GLU A 128 0.12 17.39 3.81
N ILE A 129 0.61 16.75 2.74
CA ILE A 129 -0.22 16.28 1.60
C ILE A 129 -1.33 15.34 2.08
N ILE A 130 -1.03 14.50 3.06
CA ILE A 130 -1.94 13.46 3.51
C ILE A 130 -2.96 13.98 4.50
N VAL A 131 -2.60 14.97 5.32
CA VAL A 131 -3.53 15.52 6.32
C VAL A 131 -4.39 16.66 5.81
N GLU A 132 -4.04 17.27 4.67
CA GLU A 132 -4.83 18.31 4.01
C GLU A 132 -6.32 17.94 3.87
N PRO A 133 -6.70 16.76 3.35
CA PRO A 133 -8.11 16.41 3.15
C PRO A 133 -8.88 16.24 4.47
N TYR A 134 -8.18 16.14 5.59
CA TYR A 134 -8.74 15.98 6.93
C TYR A 134 -8.81 17.31 7.68
N GLY A 135 -8.36 18.43 7.08
CA GLY A 135 -8.42 19.75 7.69
C GLY A 135 -7.42 19.97 8.84
N LEU A 136 -6.36 19.15 8.95
CA LEU A 136 -5.38 19.25 10.04
C LEU A 136 -4.18 20.14 9.71
N LEU A 137 -4.14 20.75 8.50
CA LEU A 137 -3.03 21.61 8.07
C LEU A 137 -3.04 23.01 8.69
N ASN A 138 -4.19 23.48 9.17
CA ASN A 138 -4.41 24.88 9.56
C ASN A 138 -4.96 25.04 11.00
N GLU A 139 -4.46 24.25 11.96
CA GLU A 139 -4.63 24.64 13.36
C GLU A 139 -3.58 25.73 13.66
N ASP A 140 -3.96 26.99 13.43
CA ASP A 140 -3.11 28.15 13.69
C ASP A 140 -2.49 28.07 15.08
N SER A 141 -1.17 28.04 15.11
CA SER A 141 -0.33 28.31 16.28
C SER A 141 -0.77 29.61 16.98
N PRO A 142 -1.25 29.57 18.24
CA PRO A 142 -1.16 30.71 19.12
C PRO A 142 0.17 30.58 19.87
N ASN A 143 1.18 31.30 19.39
CA ASN A 143 2.44 31.59 20.07
C ASN A 143 2.58 31.11 21.53
N GLY A 144 3.46 30.15 21.75
CA GLY A 144 4.35 30.13 22.92
C GLY A 144 3.79 29.62 24.26
N SER A 145 4.63 28.79 24.87
CA SER A 145 4.68 28.45 26.30
C SER A 145 3.89 27.22 26.75
N GLY A 146 4.65 26.24 27.21
CA GLY A 146 4.24 25.40 28.33
C GLY A 146 4.31 23.92 28.03
N ASN A 147 5.49 23.36 28.25
CA ASN A 147 5.67 21.95 28.61
C ASN A 147 4.53 21.50 29.54
N LYS A 148 3.69 20.60 29.05
CA LYS A 148 2.92 19.69 29.90
C LYS A 148 3.02 18.31 29.29
N GLU A 149 4.01 17.56 29.76
CA GLU A 149 3.92 16.10 29.84
C GLU A 149 2.52 15.72 30.34
N SER A 150 1.64 15.31 29.43
CA SER A 150 0.41 14.63 29.81
C SER A 150 0.66 13.15 29.68
N ASN A 151 1.20 12.60 30.76
CA ASN A 151 1.28 11.17 30.99
C ASN A 151 -0.13 10.66 31.31
N ASN A 152 -1.01 10.61 30.31
CA ASN A 152 -2.37 10.14 30.45
C ASN A 152 -2.50 8.73 29.89
N ASN A 153 -2.09 7.78 30.73
CA ASN A 153 -2.42 6.37 30.62
C ASN A 153 -3.92 6.19 30.90
N HIS A 154 -4.77 6.55 29.94
CA HIS A 154 -6.20 6.26 29.99
C HIS A 154 -6.49 5.04 29.11
N ASN A 155 -6.36 3.87 29.70
CA ASN A 155 -7.09 2.67 29.27
C ASN A 155 -8.58 2.90 29.48
N ASN A 156 -9.21 3.71 28.62
CA ASN A 156 -10.65 3.81 28.56
C ASN A 156 -11.16 2.77 27.56
N GLY A 157 -11.32 1.55 28.06
CA GLY A 157 -11.99 0.46 27.38
C GLY A 157 -13.47 0.79 27.17
N GLY A 158 -13.76 1.67 26.21
CA GLY A 158 -15.11 1.82 25.70
C GLY A 158 -15.56 0.47 25.17
N GLN A 159 -16.63 -0.06 25.76
CA GLN A 159 -17.22 -1.34 25.37
C GLN A 159 -17.88 -1.17 24.00
N TYR A 160 -17.09 -1.38 22.94
CA TYR A 160 -17.61 -1.46 21.57
C TYR A 160 -18.43 -2.73 21.49
N SER A 161 -19.71 -2.58 21.16
CA SER A 161 -20.59 -3.70 20.87
C SER A 161 -19.93 -4.60 19.84
N GLU A 162 -19.62 -5.82 20.29
CA GLU A 162 -19.02 -6.90 19.52
C GLU A 162 -19.84 -7.10 18.25
N GLY A 163 -19.30 -6.61 17.14
CA GLY A 163 -19.97 -6.71 15.84
C GLY A 163 -20.24 -8.19 15.56
N LYS A 164 -21.44 -8.49 15.07
CA LYS A 164 -21.87 -9.86 14.72
C LYS A 164 -20.75 -10.56 13.94
N GLU A 165 -20.11 -11.55 14.55
CA GLU A 165 -18.93 -12.24 14.04
C GLU A 165 -19.23 -12.76 12.63
N HIS A 166 -18.68 -12.10 11.62
CA HIS A 166 -18.81 -12.55 10.25
C HIS A 166 -17.76 -13.62 10.03
N ASN A 167 -18.18 -14.88 9.88
CA ASN A 167 -17.27 -15.96 9.58
C ASN A 167 -16.60 -15.71 8.21
N LEU A 168 -15.32 -15.31 8.27
CA LEU A 168 -14.49 -14.95 7.11
C LEU A 168 -14.07 -16.17 6.28
N ASP A 169 -14.30 -17.39 6.77
CA ASP A 169 -13.81 -18.63 6.19
C ASP A 169 -14.81 -19.26 5.22
N HIS A 170 -16.08 -18.83 5.27
CA HIS A 170 -17.09 -19.29 4.35
C HIS A 170 -16.86 -18.74 2.93
N PRO A 171 -16.76 -19.62 1.92
CA PRO A 171 -16.67 -19.19 0.53
C PRO A 171 -17.97 -18.51 0.12
N SER A 172 -17.88 -17.71 -0.93
CA SER A 172 -19.02 -16.99 -1.44
C SER A 172 -20.04 -17.90 -2.15
N PRO A 173 -21.35 -17.74 -1.87
CA PRO A 173 -22.39 -18.65 -2.39
C PRO A 173 -22.65 -18.49 -3.89
N ASP A 174 -22.25 -17.37 -4.50
CA ASP A 174 -22.41 -17.10 -5.92
C ASP A 174 -21.06 -17.26 -6.63
N GLN A 175 -20.95 -18.27 -7.50
CA GLN A 175 -19.76 -18.61 -8.28
C GLN A 175 -19.92 -18.29 -9.78
N SER A 176 -20.94 -17.53 -10.17
CA SER A 176 -21.13 -17.16 -11.58
C SER A 176 -19.96 -16.30 -12.09
N SER A 177 -19.19 -16.83 -13.05
CA SER A 177 -17.94 -16.22 -13.54
C SER A 177 -18.14 -14.87 -14.23
N ASN A 178 -19.33 -14.62 -14.78
CA ASN A 178 -19.64 -13.38 -15.49
C ASN A 178 -19.85 -12.17 -14.56
N LYS A 179 -20.04 -12.36 -13.26
CA LYS A 179 -20.26 -11.26 -12.28
C LYS A 179 -18.97 -10.72 -11.66
N TYR A 180 -17.84 -11.41 -11.84
CA TYR A 180 -16.59 -11.11 -11.18
C TYR A 180 -15.45 -10.97 -12.18
N PHE A 181 -14.50 -10.10 -11.89
CA PHE A 181 -13.24 -10.02 -12.61
C PHE A 181 -12.41 -11.29 -12.42
N GLU A 182 -11.42 -11.50 -13.29
CA GLU A 182 -10.41 -12.51 -13.02
C GLU A 182 -9.61 -12.16 -11.75
N GLU A 183 -8.97 -13.16 -11.16
CA GLU A 183 -8.19 -12.92 -9.96
C GLU A 183 -6.99 -12.03 -10.28
N GLY A 184 -6.85 -10.93 -9.54
CA GLY A 184 -5.85 -9.90 -9.80
C GLY A 184 -6.32 -8.80 -10.77
N GLU A 185 -7.50 -8.91 -11.37
CA GLU A 185 -8.08 -7.85 -12.19
C GLU A 185 -9.05 -6.99 -11.35
N ALA A 186 -8.99 -5.67 -11.52
CA ALA A 186 -9.74 -4.71 -10.71
C ALA A 186 -10.72 -3.82 -11.53
N GLY A 187 -10.54 -3.73 -12.85
CA GLY A 187 -11.28 -2.77 -13.67
C GLY A 187 -11.09 -1.31 -13.23
N ASP A 188 -11.97 -0.43 -13.70
CA ASP A 188 -11.95 1.03 -13.47
C ASP A 188 -12.64 1.48 -12.16
N LEU A 189 -13.19 0.54 -11.38
CA LEU A 189 -14.05 0.85 -10.22
C LEU A 189 -13.37 1.69 -9.11
N GLU A 190 -12.06 1.85 -9.15
CA GLU A 190 -11.27 2.56 -8.14
C GLU A 190 -10.42 3.72 -8.73
N ASP A 191 -10.47 3.96 -10.05
CA ASP A 191 -9.58 4.93 -10.73
C ASP A 191 -10.19 6.32 -10.94
N SER A 192 -11.30 6.64 -10.27
CA SER A 192 -11.71 8.04 -10.07
C SER A 192 -10.81 8.70 -9.02
N GLY A 193 -9.55 8.88 -9.42
CA GLY A 193 -8.56 9.72 -8.76
C GLY A 193 -8.96 11.18 -8.82
N ILE A 194 -8.60 11.90 -7.77
CA ILE A 194 -8.69 13.35 -7.62
C ILE A 194 -8.23 14.02 -8.92
N SER A 195 -9.10 14.77 -9.58
CA SER A 195 -8.75 15.64 -10.70
C SER A 195 -7.84 16.74 -10.17
N HIS A 196 -6.53 16.57 -10.29
CA HIS A 196 -5.63 17.72 -10.28
C HIS A 196 -5.81 18.39 -11.64
N ASN A 197 -6.60 19.47 -11.65
CA ASN A 197 -6.63 20.38 -12.79
C ASN A 197 -5.27 21.05 -12.86
N GLU A 198 -4.38 20.52 -13.70
CA GLU A 198 -3.24 21.28 -14.19
C GLU A 198 -3.34 21.32 -15.72
N ASP A 199 -4.11 22.30 -16.19
CA ASP A 199 -3.90 22.88 -17.51
C ASP A 199 -2.47 23.42 -17.57
N THR A 200 -1.57 22.65 -18.17
CA THR A 200 -0.39 23.22 -18.81
C THR A 200 -0.26 22.63 -20.21
N ASP A 201 -0.89 23.33 -21.15
CA ASP A 201 -0.48 23.33 -22.54
C ASP A 201 1.02 23.62 -22.60
N ARG A 202 1.83 22.61 -22.92
CA ARG A 202 3.17 22.84 -23.43
C ARG A 202 3.43 21.94 -24.62
N ASP A 203 3.35 22.58 -25.77
CA ASP A 203 3.68 22.06 -27.09
C ASP A 203 5.05 21.37 -27.10
N GLU A 204 5.07 20.04 -27.23
CA GLU A 204 6.26 19.33 -27.69
C GLU A 204 6.25 19.25 -29.22
N LYS A 205 7.05 20.12 -29.86
CA LYS A 205 7.55 19.89 -31.21
C LYS A 205 9.02 19.48 -31.17
N CYS A 206 9.27 18.29 -31.71
CA CYS A 206 10.28 17.93 -32.73
C CYS A 206 11.76 18.31 -32.44
N THR A 207 12.76 17.45 -32.62
CA THR A 207 13.05 16.57 -33.76
C THR A 207 14.08 15.53 -33.33
N GLY A 208 14.03 14.32 -33.91
CA GLY A 208 15.13 13.36 -33.79
C GLY A 208 16.38 13.80 -34.53
N ASP A 209 17.52 13.25 -34.12
CA ASP A 209 18.53 12.82 -35.09
C ASP A 209 19.40 11.68 -34.54
N ARG A 210 19.76 10.77 -35.45
CA ARG A 210 20.58 9.57 -35.24
C ARG A 210 22.02 9.85 -35.67
N SER A 211 22.99 9.40 -34.88
CA SER A 211 24.31 8.89 -35.32
C SER A 211 25.00 8.37 -34.04
N GLY A 212 25.47 7.12 -33.91
CA GLY A 212 26.27 6.34 -34.84
C GLY A 212 27.75 6.60 -34.52
N ASP A 213 28.41 5.68 -33.81
CA ASP A 213 29.80 5.28 -34.06
C ASP A 213 30.24 4.10 -33.17
N GLU A 214 30.98 3.20 -33.80
CA GLU A 214 31.42 1.89 -33.34
C GLU A 214 32.87 1.92 -32.80
N GLU A 215 33.24 0.82 -32.13
CA GLU A 215 34.58 0.24 -31.89
C GLU A 215 35.55 0.95 -30.92
N ASP A 216 36.06 0.22 -29.91
CA ASP A 216 37.40 -0.39 -29.99
C ASP A 216 37.66 -1.37 -28.82
N ASN A 217 38.38 -2.44 -29.14
CA ASN A 217 38.68 -3.61 -28.31
C ASN A 217 40.18 -3.58 -27.98
N SER A 218 40.57 -3.70 -26.70
CA SER A 218 41.92 -4.19 -26.40
C SER A 218 42.02 -4.94 -25.07
N ASP A 219 42.45 -6.18 -25.25
CA ASP A 219 42.92 -7.19 -24.31
C ASP A 219 44.21 -6.75 -23.61
N ALA A 220 44.30 -6.98 -22.30
CA ALA A 220 45.56 -6.93 -21.57
C ALA A 220 45.55 -7.95 -20.43
N LYS A 221 45.98 -9.17 -20.76
CA LYS A 221 46.53 -10.12 -19.78
C LYS A 221 47.89 -9.61 -19.28
N MET A 222 48.08 -9.60 -17.97
CA MET A 222 49.42 -9.62 -17.38
C MET A 222 49.42 -10.56 -16.18
N GLU A 223 50.04 -11.72 -16.39
CA GLU A 223 50.54 -12.58 -15.32
C GLU A 223 51.79 -11.92 -14.72
N ASP A 224 51.90 -11.85 -13.40
CA ASP A 224 53.19 -12.07 -12.76
C ASP A 224 53.01 -12.62 -11.35
N ALA A 225 53.76 -13.69 -11.09
CA ALA A 225 53.78 -14.46 -9.87
C ALA A 225 55.16 -14.25 -9.24
N SER A 226 55.23 -13.90 -7.94
CA SER A 226 56.23 -14.44 -7.01
C SER A 226 56.16 -13.72 -5.66
N MET A 227 55.85 -14.47 -4.60
CA MET A 227 56.82 -14.78 -3.53
C MET A 227 56.08 -15.45 -2.37
N LYS A 228 56.32 -16.76 -2.21
CA LYS A 228 56.02 -17.52 -0.99
C LYS A 228 57.27 -17.56 -0.12
N SER A 229 57.13 -17.36 1.19
CA SER A 229 57.73 -18.27 2.19
C SER A 229 57.27 -17.95 3.63
N ILE A 230 56.51 -18.89 4.17
CA ILE A 230 56.13 -19.20 5.57
C ILE A 230 56.00 -20.74 5.49
N THR A 231 56.62 -21.63 6.25
CA THR A 231 57.02 -21.73 7.66
C THR A 231 57.87 -23.00 7.86
N HIS A 232 58.76 -22.96 8.86
CA HIS A 232 59.06 -23.98 9.90
C HIS A 232 59.58 -25.37 9.53
N GLY A 233 60.62 -25.75 10.27
CA GLY A 233 61.34 -27.01 10.17
C GLY A 233 60.78 -28.17 11.00
N VAL A 234 61.30 -29.34 10.66
CA VAL A 234 61.51 -30.56 11.45
C VAL A 234 62.73 -31.20 10.74
N ALA A 235 63.85 -31.54 11.37
CA ALA A 235 64.08 -32.18 12.65
C ALA A 235 65.28 -31.60 13.41
#